data_AF-A0A1Q6QYH7-F1
#
_entry.id   AF-A0A1Q6QYH7-F1
#
_cell.length_a   1.000
_cell.length_b   1.000
_cell.length_c   1.000
_cell.angle_alpha   90.00
_cell.angle_beta   90.00
_cell.angle_gamma   90.00
#
_symmetry.space_group_name_H-M   'P 1'
#
loop_
_entity.id
_entity.type
_entity.pdbx_description
1 polymer ?
#
loop_
_entity_poly.entity_id
_entity_poly.type
_entity_poly.pdbx_seq_one_letter_code
_entity_poly.pdbx_strand_id
1 'polypeptide(L)'
;MNRKGFTLIELLAVIVILGIILTFVVPSITNIYKESKLKTEGMFLNELSKSIDSYVTLNSDKIAFNEKKTATKTENNQSLSVTVYEGKISIKDLIDDQIIEEKDYINPGNKDATCEKTTKIVEVYRDSDYVYCYKVNKNKLNCLTDEYKNSLDSNYAIDTCIWK
;
A
#
# COMPACT_ATOMS: atom_id res chain seq x y z
N MET A 1 1.81 44.07 46.88
CA MET A 1 1.74 43.16 45.72
C MET A 1 0.33 42.57 45.68
N ASN A 2 -0.52 43.02 44.76
CA ASN A 2 -1.96 42.70 44.77
C ASN A 2 -2.20 41.42 43.95
N ARG A 3 -2.22 40.26 44.60
CA ARG A 3 -2.49 38.97 43.93
C ARG A 3 -3.99 38.73 43.89
N LYS A 4 -4.66 39.15 42.80
CA LYS A 4 -6.02 38.71 42.50
C LYS A 4 -5.95 37.24 42.08
N GLY A 5 -6.49 36.34 42.90
CA GLY A 5 -6.66 34.93 42.55
C GLY A 5 -7.95 34.74 41.75
N PHE A 6 -7.96 33.74 40.86
CA PHE A 6 -9.17 33.30 40.16
C PHE A 6 -10.20 32.75 41.15
N THR A 7 -11.48 33.02 40.88
CA THR A 7 -12.59 32.48 41.68
C THR A 7 -12.99 31.09 41.18
N LEU A 8 -13.58 30.27 42.08
CA LEU A 8 -14.06 28.93 41.72
C LEU A 8 -15.08 28.94 40.57
N ILE A 9 -15.93 29.95 40.51
CA ILE A 9 -16.96 30.07 39.48
C ILE A 9 -16.37 30.35 38.10
N GLU A 10 -15.32 31.18 38.02
CA GLU A 10 -14.61 31.44 36.76
C GLU A 10 -13.94 30.16 36.25
N LEU A 11 -13.32 29.37 37.14
CA LEU A 11 -12.70 28.11 36.77
C LEU A 11 -13.74 27.07 36.32
N LEU A 12 -14.88 27.00 37.00
CA LEU A 12 -15.98 26.10 36.65
C LEU A 12 -16.54 26.42 35.26
N ALA A 13 -16.79 27.70 34.96
CA ALA A 13 -17.31 28.12 33.66
C ALA A 13 -16.39 27.72 32.51
N VAL A 14 -15.06 27.86 32.68
CA VAL A 14 -14.07 27.46 31.68
C VAL A 14 -14.07 25.96 31.44
N ILE A 15 -14.15 25.14 32.49
CA ILE A 15 -14.17 23.68 32.36
C ILE A 15 -15.43 23.21 31.63
N VAL A 16 -16.59 23.82 31.91
CA VAL A 16 -17.85 23.49 31.21
C VAL A 16 -17.73 23.78 29.71
N ILE A 17 -17.18 24.93 29.34
CA ILE A 17 -16.97 25.31 27.93
C ILE A 17 -15.99 24.33 27.25
N LEU A 18 -14.86 24.01 27.89
CA LEU A 18 -13.89 23.04 27.37
C LEU A 18 -14.51 21.64 27.21
N GLY A 19 -15.35 21.22 28.16
CA GLY A 19 -16.06 19.95 28.12
C GLY A 19 -16.96 19.82 26.88
N ILE A 20 -17.74 20.86 26.58
CA ILE A 20 -18.61 20.90 25.39
C ILE A 20 -17.77 20.81 24.11
N ILE A 21 -16.68 21.56 24.01
CA ILE A 21 -15.80 21.55 22.82
C ILE A 21 -15.20 20.16 22.58
N LEU A 22 -14.73 19.49 23.63
CA LEU A 22 -14.09 18.18 23.53
C LEU A 22 -15.00 17.10 22.91
N THR A 23 -16.32 17.19 23.10
CA THR A 23 -17.29 16.21 22.57
C THR A 23 -17.23 16.03 21.05
N PHE A 24 -17.00 17.12 20.30
CA PHE A 24 -16.91 17.07 18.83
C PHE A 24 -15.47 16.94 18.34
N VAL A 25 -14.50 17.47 19.10
CA VAL A 25 -13.09 17.50 18.72
C VAL A 25 -12.47 16.11 18.77
N VAL A 26 -12.75 15.33 19.82
CA VAL A 26 -12.17 13.98 19.98
C VAL A 26 -12.49 13.05 18.80
N PRO A 27 -13.77 12.82 18.41
CA PRO A 27 -14.07 11.93 17.29
C PRO A 27 -13.47 12.44 15.97
N SER A 28 -13.47 13.77 15.74
CA SER A 28 -12.87 14.37 14.54
C SER A 28 -11.37 14.08 14.44
N ILE A 29 -10.60 14.31 15.51
CA ILE A 29 -9.16 14.02 15.54
C ILE A 29 -8.90 12.53 15.33
N THR A 30 -9.70 11.65 15.94
CA THR A 30 -9.50 10.20 15.76
C THR A 30 -9.72 9.75 14.32
N ASN A 31 -10.71 10.31 13.61
CA ASN A 31 -10.95 10.00 12.21
C ASN A 31 -9.82 10.52 11.31
N ILE A 32 -9.35 11.76 11.54
CA ILE A 32 -8.21 12.32 10.79
C ILE A 32 -6.95 11.47 10.99
N TYR A 33 -6.71 10.99 12.22
CA TYR A 33 -5.59 10.13 12.52
C TYR A 33 -5.67 8.79 11.75
N LYS A 34 -6.84 8.17 11.70
CA LYS A 34 -7.09 6.94 10.92
C LYS A 34 -6.86 7.17 9.42
N GLU A 35 -7.43 8.22 8.85
CA GLU A 35 -7.24 8.58 7.44
C GLU A 35 -5.76 8.82 7.10
N SER A 36 -5.02 9.50 7.99
CA SER A 36 -3.58 9.71 7.85
C SER A 36 -2.80 8.39 7.82
N LYS A 37 -3.19 7.43 8.67
CA LYS A 37 -2.61 6.09 8.71
C LYS A 37 -2.88 5.33 7.41
N LEU A 38 -4.13 5.30 6.94
CA LEU A 38 -4.50 4.66 5.67
C LEU A 38 -3.76 5.26 4.48
N LYS A 39 -3.66 6.60 4.43
CA LYS A 39 -2.90 7.30 3.38
C LYS A 39 -1.41 6.93 3.41
N THR A 40 -0.84 6.78 4.61
CA THR A 40 0.57 6.38 4.77
C THR A 40 0.81 4.96 4.28
N GLU A 41 -0.09 4.02 4.56
CA GLU A 41 -0.01 2.65 3.99
C GLU A 41 -0.15 2.67 2.47
N GLY A 42 -1.04 3.50 1.93
CA GLY A 42 -1.17 3.69 0.48
C GLY A 42 0.11 4.24 -0.16
N MET A 43 0.79 5.20 0.47
CA MET A 43 2.08 5.71 -0.01
C MET A 43 3.17 4.63 0.02
N PHE A 44 3.21 3.82 1.09
CA PHE A 44 4.12 2.68 1.18
C PHE A 44 3.92 1.70 0.02
N LEU A 45 2.67 1.32 -0.27
CA LEU A 45 2.37 0.43 -1.39
C LEU A 45 2.68 1.04 -2.76
N ASN A 46 2.46 2.35 -2.92
CA ASN A 46 2.83 3.05 -4.15
C ASN A 46 4.35 3.05 -4.38
N GLU A 47 5.14 3.25 -3.33
CA GLU A 47 6.60 3.20 -3.43
C GLU A 47 7.11 1.76 -3.68
N LEU A 48 6.49 0.78 -3.01
CA LEU A 48 6.74 -0.63 -3.29
C LEU A 48 6.39 -0.97 -4.75
N SER A 49 5.27 -0.47 -5.27
CA SER A 49 4.86 -0.66 -6.66
C SER A 49 5.94 -0.15 -7.61
N LYS A 50 6.44 1.08 -7.43
CA LYS A 50 7.54 1.62 -8.25
C LYS A 50 8.83 0.79 -8.15
N SER A 51 9.12 0.27 -6.96
CA SER A 51 10.28 -0.59 -6.75
C SER A 51 10.15 -1.91 -7.50
N ILE A 52 8.95 -2.52 -7.49
CA ILE A 52 8.65 -3.70 -8.29
C ILE A 52 8.76 -3.38 -9.79
N ASP A 53 8.23 -2.24 -10.23
CA ASP A 53 8.33 -1.79 -11.62
C ASP A 53 9.78 -1.66 -12.09
N SER A 54 10.62 -1.02 -11.26
CA SER A 54 12.05 -0.87 -11.51
C SER A 54 12.75 -2.22 -11.59
N TYR A 55 12.47 -3.13 -10.65
CA TYR A 55 13.04 -4.48 -10.67
C TYR A 55 12.62 -5.25 -11.93
N VAL A 56 11.33 -5.25 -12.27
CA VAL A 56 10.82 -5.96 -13.45
C VAL A 56 11.43 -5.39 -14.73
N THR A 57 11.60 -4.07 -14.81
CA THR A 57 12.23 -3.41 -15.96
C THR A 57 13.70 -3.78 -16.10
N LEU A 58 14.46 -3.79 -14.99
CA LEU A 58 15.90 -4.00 -15.00
C LEU A 58 16.32 -5.47 -15.04
N ASN A 59 15.47 -6.37 -14.54
CA ASN A 59 15.81 -7.79 -14.31
C ASN A 59 14.78 -8.74 -14.94
N SER A 60 14.05 -8.31 -15.97
CA SER A 60 13.03 -9.15 -16.63
C SER A 60 13.59 -10.48 -17.15
N ASP A 61 14.88 -10.54 -17.50
CA ASP A 61 15.61 -11.73 -17.93
C ASP A 61 15.84 -12.74 -16.80
N LYS A 62 15.91 -12.29 -15.55
CA LYS A 62 16.04 -13.16 -14.36
C LYS A 62 14.72 -13.80 -13.95
N ILE A 63 13.58 -13.34 -14.49
CA ILE A 63 12.26 -13.83 -14.11
C ILE A 63 11.88 -15.01 -15.02
N ALA A 64 11.69 -16.17 -14.40
CA ALA A 64 11.19 -17.35 -15.11
C ALA A 64 9.68 -17.22 -15.38
N PHE A 65 9.33 -17.01 -16.65
CA PHE A 65 7.96 -16.88 -17.12
C PHE A 65 7.43 -18.20 -17.68
N ASN A 66 6.20 -18.55 -17.30
CA ASN A 66 5.47 -19.69 -17.85
C ASN A 66 4.18 -19.20 -18.50
N GLU A 67 3.77 -19.82 -19.60
CA GLU A 67 2.49 -19.51 -20.24
C GLU A 67 1.34 -19.76 -19.25
N LYS A 68 0.43 -18.79 -19.13
CA LYS A 68 -0.69 -18.84 -18.18
C LYS A 68 -2.03 -18.91 -18.88
N LYS A 69 -2.29 -17.99 -19.81
CA LYS A 69 -3.56 -17.91 -20.53
C LYS A 69 -3.40 -17.13 -21.83
N THR A 70 -4.34 -17.31 -22.74
CA THR A 70 -4.60 -16.37 -23.83
C THR A 70 -5.52 -15.27 -23.32
N ALA A 71 -5.26 -14.01 -23.68
CA ALA A 71 -6.09 -12.85 -23.36
C ALA A 71 -6.33 -12.00 -24.62
N THR A 72 -7.26 -11.06 -24.54
CA THR A 72 -7.55 -10.15 -25.65
C THR A 72 -7.06 -8.75 -25.29
N LYS A 73 -6.18 -8.20 -26.12
CA LYS A 73 -5.72 -6.82 -26.04
C LYS A 73 -6.50 -5.99 -27.07
N THR A 74 -7.03 -4.84 -26.66
CA THR A 74 -7.68 -3.91 -27.59
C THR A 74 -6.75 -2.73 -27.83
N GLU A 75 -6.23 -2.62 -29.04
CA GLU A 75 -5.44 -1.47 -29.50
C GLU A 75 -6.06 -0.91 -30.79
N ASN A 76 -6.18 0.41 -30.90
CA ASN A 76 -6.74 1.08 -32.09
C ASN A 76 -8.11 0.52 -32.56
N ASN A 77 -9.00 0.19 -31.62
CA ASN A 77 -10.29 -0.47 -31.87
C ASN A 77 -10.22 -1.86 -32.52
N GLN A 78 -9.05 -2.50 -32.51
CA GLN A 78 -8.84 -3.87 -32.97
C GLN A 78 -8.52 -4.78 -31.79
N SER A 79 -9.19 -5.94 -31.75
CA SER A 79 -8.98 -6.95 -30.72
C SER A 79 -7.99 -8.00 -31.21
N LEU A 80 -6.84 -8.06 -30.55
CA LEU A 80 -5.75 -8.97 -30.84
C LEU A 80 -5.65 -10.02 -29.73
N SER A 81 -5.45 -11.27 -30.13
CA SER A 81 -5.19 -12.37 -29.20
C SER A 81 -3.72 -12.31 -28.76
N VAL A 82 -3.49 -12.22 -27.46
CA VAL A 82 -2.15 -12.20 -26.87
C VAL A 82 -1.99 -13.38 -25.92
N THR A 83 -0.77 -13.91 -25.85
CA THR A 83 -0.44 -14.93 -24.85
C THR A 83 0.13 -14.25 -23.62
N VAL A 84 -0.47 -14.50 -22.46
CA VAL A 84 -0.04 -13.96 -21.17
C VAL A 84 0.79 -15.02 -20.44
N TYR A 85 1.96 -14.59 -20.01
CA TYR A 85 2.91 -15.35 -19.22
C TYR A 85 2.92 -14.84 -17.78
N GLU A 86 3.20 -15.72 -16.82
CA GLU A 86 3.36 -15.40 -15.41
C GLU A 86 4.72 -15.86 -14.89
N GLY A 87 5.36 -14.98 -14.14
CA GLY A 87 6.50 -15.25 -13.28
C GLY A 87 6.18 -14.82 -11.85
N LYS A 88 7.00 -15.27 -10.90
CA LYS A 88 6.86 -14.85 -9.49
C LYS A 88 8.20 -14.47 -8.90
N ILE A 89 8.21 -13.36 -8.18
CA ILE A 89 9.37 -12.84 -7.47
C ILE A 89 9.01 -12.58 -6.00
N SER A 90 10.04 -12.53 -5.17
CA SER A 90 9.99 -12.18 -3.77
C SER A 90 10.49 -10.74 -3.58
N ILE A 91 10.20 -10.13 -2.43
CA ILE A 91 10.76 -8.80 -2.11
C ILE A 91 12.25 -8.90 -1.81
N LYS A 92 12.71 -10.07 -1.37
CA LYS A 92 14.12 -10.38 -1.20
C LYS A 92 14.89 -10.25 -2.52
N ASP A 93 14.28 -10.60 -3.66
CA ASP A 93 14.91 -10.41 -4.97
C ASP A 93 15.17 -8.92 -5.24
N LEU A 94 14.24 -8.03 -4.86
CA LEU A 94 14.42 -6.56 -4.97
C LEU A 94 15.53 -6.05 -4.05
N ILE A 95 15.66 -6.61 -2.84
CA ILE A 95 16.70 -6.25 -1.87
C ILE A 95 18.08 -6.72 -2.35
N ASP A 96 18.17 -7.96 -2.82
CA ASP A 96 19.42 -8.57 -3.26
C ASP A 96 20.00 -7.87 -4.50
N ASP A 97 19.13 -7.38 -5.40
CA ASP A 97 19.51 -6.55 -6.55
C ASP A 97 19.62 -5.04 -6.23
N GLN A 98 19.58 -4.65 -4.96
CA GLN A 98 19.75 -3.27 -4.48
C GLN A 98 18.73 -2.26 -5.04
N ILE A 99 17.54 -2.72 -5.43
CA ILE A 99 16.43 -1.85 -5.85
C ILE A 99 15.85 -1.11 -4.65
N ILE A 100 15.77 -1.80 -3.50
CA ILE A 100 15.37 -1.23 -2.22
C ILE A 100 16.33 -1.67 -1.13
N GLU A 101 16.47 -0.84 -0.10
CA GLU A 101 17.19 -1.23 1.11
C GLU A 101 16.23 -1.95 2.07
N GLU A 102 16.70 -3.03 2.69
CA GLU A 102 15.89 -3.80 3.63
C GLU A 102 15.35 -2.94 4.78
N LYS A 103 16.14 -1.98 5.26
CA LYS A 103 15.74 -1.05 6.32
C LYS A 103 14.59 -0.11 5.94
N ASP A 104 14.37 0.09 4.64
CA ASP A 104 13.34 0.99 4.13
C ASP A 104 12.05 0.23 3.75
N TYR A 105 12.11 -1.11 3.70
CA TYR A 105 10.95 -1.98 3.49
C TYR A 105 10.16 -2.20 4.79
N ILE A 106 9.60 -1.11 5.31
CA ILE A 106 8.80 -1.09 6.54
C ILE A 106 7.47 -0.37 6.24
N ASN A 107 6.34 -0.97 6.61
CA ASN A 107 5.04 -0.30 6.54
C ASN A 107 4.94 0.77 7.66
N PRO A 108 4.95 2.08 7.37
CA PRO A 108 4.90 3.09 8.43
C PRO A 108 3.52 3.18 9.09
N GLY A 109 2.47 2.68 8.43
CA GLY A 109 1.14 2.50 9.02
C GLY A 109 1.02 1.26 9.91
N ASN A 110 2.00 0.34 9.89
CA ASN A 110 1.98 -0.86 10.73
C ASN A 110 3.40 -1.26 11.19
N LYS A 111 4.05 -0.37 11.94
CA LYS A 111 5.49 -0.49 12.26
C LYS A 111 5.86 -1.74 13.07
N ASP A 112 4.91 -2.28 13.83
CA ASP A 112 5.14 -3.47 14.66
C ASP A 112 5.05 -4.77 13.85
N ALA A 113 4.49 -4.72 12.64
CA ALA A 113 4.36 -5.89 11.78
C ALA A 113 5.61 -6.10 10.92
N THR A 114 6.03 -7.35 10.80
CA THR A 114 7.11 -7.75 9.90
C THR A 114 6.55 -8.05 8.51
N CYS A 115 6.97 -7.29 7.51
CA CYS A 115 6.58 -7.52 6.12
C CYS A 115 7.20 -8.81 5.58
N GLU A 116 6.41 -9.58 4.82
CA GLU A 116 6.91 -10.73 4.09
C GLU A 116 7.89 -10.27 3.01
N LYS A 117 9.02 -10.97 2.91
CA LYS A 117 10.08 -10.67 1.95
C LYS A 117 10.61 -11.88 1.19
N THR A 118 10.57 -13.06 1.79
CA THR A 118 11.23 -14.27 1.28
C THR A 118 10.34 -15.08 0.34
N THR A 119 9.04 -15.11 0.61
CA THR A 119 8.13 -15.87 -0.25
C THR A 119 7.85 -15.08 -1.53
N LYS A 120 7.62 -15.81 -2.63
CA LYS A 120 7.36 -15.22 -3.95
C LYS A 120 5.93 -14.68 -4.05
N ILE A 121 5.70 -13.54 -3.40
CA ILE A 121 4.37 -12.91 -3.25
C ILE A 121 3.99 -11.99 -4.40
N VAL A 122 4.96 -11.56 -5.21
CA VAL A 122 4.74 -10.67 -6.36
C VAL A 122 4.52 -11.52 -7.60
N GLU A 123 3.32 -11.42 -8.16
CA GLU A 123 2.93 -12.10 -9.39
C GLU A 123 3.18 -11.14 -10.55
N VAL A 124 4.19 -11.44 -11.37
CA VAL A 124 4.58 -10.62 -12.53
C VAL A 124 4.00 -11.26 -13.77
N TYR A 125 3.35 -10.46 -14.59
CA TYR A 125 2.74 -10.90 -15.83
C TYR A 125 3.37 -10.16 -17.01
N ARG A 126 3.41 -10.83 -18.15
CA ARG A 126 3.85 -10.24 -19.41
C ARG A 126 2.99 -10.76 -20.55
N ASP A 127 2.60 -9.93 -21.49
CA ASP A 127 1.99 -10.40 -22.74
C ASP A 127 3.04 -10.77 -23.80
N SER A 128 2.59 -11.21 -24.97
CA SER A 128 3.45 -11.55 -26.10
C SER A 128 4.17 -10.33 -26.70
N ASP A 129 3.71 -9.11 -26.37
CA ASP A 129 4.29 -7.84 -26.83
C ASP A 129 5.31 -7.27 -25.82
N TYR A 130 5.65 -8.05 -24.80
CA TYR A 130 6.55 -7.64 -23.71
C TYR A 130 6.04 -6.46 -22.88
N VAL A 131 4.72 -6.24 -22.85
CA VAL A 131 4.12 -5.31 -21.88
C VAL A 131 4.03 -6.04 -20.54
N TYR A 132 4.57 -5.44 -19.48
CA TYR A 132 4.60 -6.02 -18.14
C TYR A 132 3.54 -5.39 -17.23
N CYS A 133 3.02 -6.19 -16.31
CA CYS A 133 2.28 -5.71 -15.15
C CYS A 133 2.49 -6.66 -13.98
N TYR A 134 2.04 -6.28 -12.79
CA TYR A 134 2.26 -7.08 -11.60
C TYR A 134 1.13 -6.91 -10.58
N LYS A 135 0.97 -7.94 -9.76
CA LYS A 135 -0.03 -7.99 -8.69
C LYS A 135 0.59 -8.48 -7.39
N VAL A 136 0.12 -7.92 -6.29
CA VAL A 136 0.47 -8.36 -4.93
C VAL A 136 -0.82 -8.52 -4.14
N ASN A 137 -1.09 -9.74 -3.67
CA ASN A 137 -2.27 -10.03 -2.87
C ASN A 137 -2.17 -9.35 -1.51
N LYS A 138 -3.25 -8.68 -1.06
CA LYS A 138 -3.25 -7.90 0.18
C LYS A 138 -2.96 -8.72 1.44
N ASN A 139 -3.25 -10.02 1.41
CA ASN A 139 -3.01 -10.93 2.53
C ASN A 139 -1.59 -11.53 2.53
N LYS A 140 -0.84 -11.45 1.42
CA LYS A 140 0.50 -12.05 1.30
C LYS A 140 1.63 -11.16 1.83
N LEU A 141 1.41 -9.84 1.92
CA LEU A 141 2.41 -8.89 2.43
C LEU A 141 2.68 -9.03 3.94
N ASN A 142 1.74 -9.60 4.70
CA ASN A 142 1.81 -9.84 6.15
C ASN A 142 2.08 -8.61 7.04
N CYS A 143 2.07 -7.39 6.48
CA CYS A 143 2.27 -6.16 7.26
C CYS A 143 1.25 -5.07 6.99
N LEU A 144 0.20 -5.31 6.20
CA LEU A 144 -0.92 -4.36 6.06
C LEU A 144 -1.87 -4.47 7.24
N THR A 145 -2.43 -3.34 7.69
CA THR A 145 -3.48 -3.37 8.72
C THR A 145 -4.78 -3.95 8.17
N ASP A 146 -5.61 -4.52 9.05
CA ASP A 146 -6.95 -4.97 8.67
C ASP A 146 -7.82 -3.80 8.19
N GLU A 147 -7.68 -2.63 8.81
CA GLU A 147 -8.37 -1.40 8.39
C GLU A 147 -8.05 -1.04 6.94
N TYR A 148 -6.76 -1.07 6.56
CA TYR A 148 -6.35 -0.83 5.18
C TYR A 148 -6.77 -1.93 4.21
N LYS A 149 -6.64 -3.20 4.59
CA LYS A 149 -7.10 -4.32 3.74
C LYS A 149 -8.61 -4.26 3.47
N ASN A 150 -9.39 -3.78 4.43
CA ASN A 150 -10.84 -3.63 4.31
C ASN A 150 -11.25 -2.38 3.50
N SER A 151 -10.38 -1.37 3.41
CA SER A 151 -10.63 -0.21 2.54
C SER A 151 -10.38 -0.49 1.05
N LEU A 152 -9.81 -1.66 0.70
CA LEU A 152 -9.57 -2.06 -0.68
C LEU A 152 -10.73 -2.90 -1.23
N ASP A 153 -11.30 -2.47 -2.36
CA ASP A 153 -12.34 -3.20 -3.09
C ASP A 153 -11.84 -4.48 -3.79
N SER A 154 -10.54 -4.73 -3.76
CA SER A 154 -9.87 -5.87 -4.41
C SER A 154 -9.19 -6.80 -3.39
N ASN A 155 -8.91 -8.02 -3.84
CA ASN A 155 -8.02 -8.96 -3.13
C ASN A 155 -6.54 -8.60 -3.27
N TYR A 156 -6.22 -7.61 -4.11
CA TYR A 156 -4.87 -7.15 -4.37
C TYR A 156 -4.62 -5.79 -3.73
N ALA A 157 -3.47 -5.67 -3.07
CA ALA A 157 -2.95 -4.40 -2.54
C ALA A 157 -2.24 -3.59 -3.63
N ILE A 158 -1.69 -4.29 -4.63
CA ILE A 158 -1.09 -3.71 -5.83
C ILE A 158 -1.65 -4.50 -7.02
N ASP A 159 -2.19 -3.82 -8.01
CA ASP A 159 -2.63 -4.40 -9.28
C ASP A 159 -2.42 -3.36 -10.40
N THR A 160 -1.37 -3.55 -11.19
CA THR A 160 -1.06 -2.65 -12.33
C THR A 160 -1.54 -3.22 -13.66
N CYS A 161 -2.20 -4.37 -13.65
CA CYS A 161 -2.60 -5.05 -14.87
C CYS A 161 -3.85 -4.42 -15.47
N ILE A 162 -3.71 -3.93 -16.69
CA ILE A 162 -4.79 -3.31 -17.47
C ILE A 162 -5.55 -4.31 -18.36
N TRP A 163 -5.03 -5.53 -18.53
CA TRP A 163 -5.68 -6.56 -19.34
C TRP A 163 -6.88 -7.15 -18.61
N LYS A 164 -7.99 -7.34 -19.34
CA LYS A 164 -9.20 -8.02 -18.86
C LYS A 164 -9.16 -9.49 -19.29
#